data_AF-A0A524K7Z8-F1
#
_entry.id   AF-A0A524K7Z8-F1
#
_cell.length_a   1.000
_cell.length_b   1.000
_cell.length_c   1.000
_cell.angle_alpha   90.00
_cell.angle_beta   90.00
_cell.angle_gamma   90.00
#
_symmetry.space_group_name_H-M   'P 1'
#
loop_
_entity.id
_entity.type
_entity.pdbx_description
1 polymer ?
#
loop_
_entity_poly.entity_id
_entity_poly.type
_entity_poly.pdbx_seq_one_letter_code
_entity_poly.pdbx_strand_id
1 'polypeptide(L)'
;MAQTRMRDRGLSAIALQRMAFGLFFVVLGLTGIIPQAGEGLFGLSRNHTTLEVVFGIIELACGLFLLVDSFRPISRKTSVAVLVLILIVWLARVVLVRFIQGIDFRSNGILFRPAFWSWLLAFATDLVIASGLWTLYRAE
;
A
#
# COMPACT_ATOMS: atom_id res chain seq x y z
N MET A 1 39.76 24.22 -10.82
CA MET A 1 39.47 22.83 -10.40
C MET A 1 38.01 22.54 -10.67
N ALA A 2 37.71 21.87 -11.78
CA ALA A 2 36.36 21.52 -12.18
C ALA A 2 35.96 20.21 -11.48
N GLN A 3 35.09 20.29 -10.48
CA GLN A 3 34.40 19.10 -9.97
C GLN A 3 33.31 18.71 -10.96
N THR A 4 33.68 17.85 -11.90
CA THR A 4 32.74 17.01 -12.63
C THR A 4 32.08 16.06 -11.63
N ARG A 5 30.92 16.47 -11.08
CA ARG A 5 29.98 15.54 -10.47
C ARG A 5 29.59 14.53 -11.54
N MET A 6 30.18 13.35 -11.50
CA MET A 6 29.61 12.18 -12.15
C MET A 6 28.22 11.99 -11.56
N ARG A 7 27.22 12.44 -12.31
CA ARG A 7 25.82 12.21 -12.05
C ARG A 7 25.58 10.76 -12.40
N ASP A 8 25.69 9.89 -11.40
CA ASP A 8 25.38 8.48 -11.49
C ASP A 8 24.06 8.31 -12.25
N ARG A 9 24.13 7.70 -13.43
CA ARG A 9 22.97 7.19 -14.18
C ARG A 9 22.48 5.89 -13.54
N GLY A 10 22.45 5.84 -12.22
CA GLY A 10 21.79 4.78 -11.47
C GLY A 10 20.30 5.10 -11.38
N LEU A 11 19.45 4.08 -11.38
CA LEU A 11 18.07 4.22 -10.94
C LEU A 11 18.07 4.97 -9.61
N SER A 12 17.49 6.17 -9.57
CA SER A 12 17.37 6.95 -8.33
C SER A 12 16.67 6.07 -7.29
N ALA A 13 17.15 6.07 -6.04
CA ALA A 13 16.53 5.31 -4.95
C ALA A 13 15.01 5.56 -4.88
N ILE A 14 14.59 6.78 -5.21
CA ILE A 14 13.18 7.19 -5.30
C ILE A 14 12.45 6.47 -6.44
N ALA A 15 13.07 6.33 -7.61
CA ALA A 15 12.49 5.60 -8.74
C ALA A 15 12.36 4.11 -8.43
N LEU A 16 13.37 3.51 -7.79
CA LEU A 16 13.29 2.12 -7.35
C LEU A 16 12.17 1.92 -6.31
N GLN A 17 12.01 2.87 -5.39
CA GLN A 17 10.93 2.84 -4.40
C GLN A 17 9.55 2.99 -5.06
N ARG A 18 9.38 3.88 -6.05
CA ARG A 18 8.13 4.00 -6.84
C ARG A 18 7.80 2.71 -7.55
N MET A 19 8.79 2.08 -8.18
CA MET A 19 8.61 0.81 -8.87
C MET A 19 8.20 -0.30 -7.90
N ALA A 20 8.88 -0.40 -6.74
CA ALA A 20 8.56 -1.39 -5.71
C ALA A 20 7.15 -1.21 -5.16
N PHE A 21 6.75 0.01 -4.81
CA PHE A 21 5.38 0.30 -4.36
C PHE A 21 4.36 0.08 -5.47
N GLY A 22 4.65 0.52 -6.69
CA GLY A 22 3.78 0.30 -7.84
C GLY A 22 3.49 -1.19 -8.07
N LEU A 23 4.53 -2.02 -8.05
CA LEU A 23 4.39 -3.47 -8.18
C LEU A 23 3.64 -4.08 -6.99
N PHE A 24 3.95 -3.63 -5.76
CA PHE A 24 3.26 -4.06 -4.55
C PHE A 24 1.75 -3.78 -4.64
N PHE A 25 1.35 -2.56 -5.01
CA PHE A 25 -0.05 -2.17 -5.15
C PHE A 25 -0.76 -2.89 -6.30
N VAL A 26 -0.08 -3.17 -7.42
CA VAL A 26 -0.65 -3.98 -8.52
C VAL A 26 -0.91 -5.41 -8.06
N VAL A 27 0.07 -6.07 -7.44
CA VAL A 27 -0.10 -7.45 -6.95
C VAL A 27 -1.22 -7.51 -5.92
N LEU A 28 -1.23 -6.55 -5.00
CA LEU A 28 -2.23 -6.49 -3.96
C LEU A 28 -3.63 -6.24 -4.57
N GLY A 29 -3.74 -5.30 -5.52
CA GLY A 29 -4.98 -5.03 -6.23
C GLY A 29 -5.53 -6.26 -6.96
N LEU A 30 -4.65 -7.02 -7.64
CA LEU A 30 -5.01 -8.29 -8.26
C LEU A 30 -5.51 -9.32 -7.24
N THR A 31 -4.88 -9.42 -6.07
CA THR A 31 -5.35 -10.33 -5.01
C THR A 31 -6.69 -9.92 -4.41
N GLY A 32 -7.01 -8.62 -4.39
CA GLY A 32 -8.33 -8.13 -3.96
C GLY A 32 -9.44 -8.36 -5.00
N ILE A 33 -9.09 -8.35 -6.29
CA ILE A 33 -10.04 -8.62 -7.39
C ILE A 33 -10.32 -10.12 -7.53
N ILE A 34 -9.32 -10.98 -7.27
CA ILE A 34 -9.42 -12.43 -7.38
C ILE A 34 -9.57 -13.01 -5.96
N PRO A 35 -10.80 -13.17 -5.43
CA PRO A 35 -11.04 -13.61 -4.05
C PRO A 35 -10.49 -15.01 -3.74
N GLN A 36 -10.22 -15.84 -4.76
CA GLN A 36 -9.60 -17.15 -4.60
C GLN A 36 -8.07 -17.10 -4.47
N ALA A 37 -7.43 -15.98 -4.82
CA ALA A 37 -5.98 -15.78 -4.71
C ALA A 37 -5.56 -15.13 -3.37
N GLY A 38 -6.52 -14.69 -2.56
CA GLY A 38 -6.35 -13.81 -1.41
C GLY A 38 -6.34 -14.47 -0.02
N GLU A 39 -6.14 -15.79 0.11
CA GLU A 39 -6.09 -16.48 1.42
C GLU A 39 -4.86 -16.12 2.30
N GLY A 40 -4.17 -15.00 2.03
CA GLY A 40 -2.99 -14.51 2.75
C GLY A 40 -3.25 -13.34 3.72
N LEU A 41 -2.19 -12.82 4.35
CA LEU A 41 -2.19 -11.76 5.39
C LEU A 41 -2.89 -10.43 5.03
N PHE A 42 -3.22 -10.24 3.76
CA PHE A 42 -3.80 -9.02 3.19
C PHE A 42 -5.23 -9.20 2.64
N GLY A 43 -5.77 -10.42 2.65
CA GLY A 43 -7.16 -10.69 2.30
C GLY A 43 -8.11 -10.09 3.35
N LEU A 44 -9.14 -9.39 2.89
CA LEU A 44 -10.30 -9.09 3.72
C LEU A 44 -11.11 -10.38 3.89
N SER A 45 -12.00 -10.41 4.89
CA SER A 45 -12.68 -11.63 5.32
C SER A 45 -13.66 -12.20 4.27
N ARG A 46 -13.75 -13.55 4.22
CA ARG A 46 -14.52 -14.45 3.33
C ARG A 46 -16.01 -14.08 3.03
N ASN A 47 -16.58 -13.10 3.75
CA ASN A 47 -17.99 -12.69 3.66
C ASN A 47 -18.20 -11.27 3.07
N HIS A 48 -17.13 -10.52 2.78
CA HIS A 48 -17.21 -9.13 2.28
C HIS A 48 -16.51 -8.95 0.92
N THR A 49 -16.76 -9.89 0.00
CA THR A 49 -16.19 -9.95 -1.35
C THR A 49 -16.34 -8.64 -2.14
N THR A 50 -17.41 -7.86 -1.90
CA THR A 50 -17.62 -6.59 -2.61
C THR A 50 -16.64 -5.49 -2.18
N LEU A 51 -16.31 -5.38 -0.89
CA LEU A 51 -15.37 -4.35 -0.41
C LEU A 51 -13.94 -4.67 -0.87
N GLU A 52 -13.58 -5.95 -0.86
CA GLU A 52 -12.32 -6.45 -1.41
C GLU A 52 -12.09 -6.05 -2.85
N VAL A 53 -13.09 -6.26 -3.70
CA VAL A 53 -12.99 -5.94 -5.12
C VAL A 53 -12.86 -4.43 -5.31
N VAL A 54 -13.59 -3.62 -4.54
CA VAL A 54 -13.49 -2.14 -4.62
C VAL A 54 -12.10 -1.66 -4.20
N PHE A 55 -11.58 -2.13 -3.06
CA PHE A 55 -10.22 -1.80 -2.64
C PHE A 55 -9.20 -2.30 -3.64
N GLY A 56 -9.37 -3.52 -4.16
CA GLY A 56 -8.48 -4.10 -5.15
C GLY A 56 -8.41 -3.30 -6.45
N ILE A 57 -9.54 -2.80 -6.95
CA ILE A 57 -9.57 -1.92 -8.14
C ILE A 57 -8.85 -0.60 -7.87
N ILE A 58 -9.08 0.02 -6.71
CA ILE A 58 -8.43 1.28 -6.34
C ILE A 58 -6.91 1.06 -6.22
N GLU A 59 -6.48 0.00 -5.54
CA GLU A 59 -5.08 -0.35 -5.34
C GLU A 59 -4.39 -0.68 -6.66
N LEU A 60 -5.05 -1.41 -7.56
CA LEU A 60 -4.55 -1.67 -8.91
C LEU A 60 -4.33 -0.36 -9.67
N ALA A 61 -5.30 0.56 -9.65
CA ALA A 61 -5.19 1.86 -10.31
C ALA A 61 -4.03 2.70 -9.73
N CYS A 62 -3.88 2.72 -8.41
CA CYS A 62 -2.78 3.37 -7.71
C CYS A 62 -1.41 2.76 -8.06
N GLY A 63 -1.33 1.42 -8.12
CA GLY A 63 -0.11 0.71 -8.48
C GLY A 63 0.32 0.99 -9.92
N LEU A 64 -0.63 0.96 -10.86
CA LEU A 64 -0.39 1.33 -12.26
C LEU A 64 0.08 2.78 -12.38
N PHE A 65 -0.52 3.71 -11.65
CA PHE A 65 -0.09 5.11 -11.63
C PHE A 65 1.38 5.23 -11.17
N LEU A 66 1.74 4.60 -10.05
CA LEU A 66 3.11 4.64 -9.52
C LEU A 66 4.13 4.00 -10.47
N LEU A 67 3.75 2.92 -11.16
CA LEU A 67 4.59 2.31 -12.20
C LEU A 67 4.81 3.27 -13.37
N VAL A 68 3.73 3.89 -13.88
CA VAL A 68 3.82 4.84 -14.98
C VAL A 68 4.67 6.05 -14.58
N ASP A 69 4.44 6.61 -13.40
CA ASP A 69 5.21 7.75 -12.89
C ASP A 69 6.71 7.42 -12.70
N SER A 70 7.03 6.15 -12.39
CA SER A 70 8.41 5.68 -12.31
C SER A 70 9.15 5.68 -13.67
N PHE A 71 8.45 5.44 -14.78
CA PHE A 71 9.05 5.45 -16.12
C PHE A 71 8.94 6.81 -16.82
N ARG A 72 7.84 7.53 -16.57
CA ARG A 72 7.55 8.82 -17.16
C ARG A 72 7.12 9.78 -16.05
N PRO A 73 8.03 10.64 -15.55
CA PRO A 73 7.73 11.53 -14.44
C PRO A 73 6.57 12.45 -14.81
N ILE A 74 5.49 12.37 -14.03
CA ILE A 74 4.32 13.23 -14.16
C ILE A 74 4.61 14.57 -13.47
N SER A 75 3.78 15.59 -13.74
CA SER A 75 3.86 16.87 -13.02
C SER A 75 3.85 16.65 -11.51
N ARG A 76 4.82 17.24 -10.81
CA ARG A 76 5.00 17.19 -9.34
C ARG A 76 3.70 17.47 -8.58
N LYS A 77 2.90 18.45 -9.04
CA LYS A 77 1.62 18.78 -8.38
C LYS A 77 0.64 17.60 -8.39
N THR A 78 0.59 16.86 -9.49
CA THR A 78 -0.30 15.70 -9.66
C THR A 78 0.24 14.50 -8.89
N SER A 79 1.54 14.23 -8.96
CA SER A 79 2.14 13.09 -8.26
C SER A 79 2.03 13.23 -6.74
N VAL A 80 2.30 14.40 -6.18
CA VAL A 80 2.06 14.72 -4.76
C VAL A 80 0.60 14.46 -4.36
N ALA A 81 -0.36 14.96 -5.14
CA ALA A 81 -1.79 14.80 -4.84
C ALA A 81 -2.21 13.31 -4.84
N VAL A 82 -1.72 12.53 -5.82
CA VAL A 82 -2.00 11.10 -5.91
C VAL A 82 -1.33 10.33 -4.79
N LEU A 83 -0.09 10.64 -4.41
CA LEU A 83 0.58 10.00 -3.28
C LEU A 83 -0.15 10.23 -1.95
N VAL A 84 -0.67 11.43 -1.72
CA VAL A 84 -1.51 11.73 -0.54
C VAL A 84 -2.80 10.93 -0.58
N LEU A 85 -3.46 10.84 -1.75
CA LEU A 85 -4.66 10.04 -1.92
C LEU A 85 -4.39 8.56 -1.61
N ILE A 86 -3.31 7.99 -2.15
CA ILE A 86 -2.87 6.60 -1.91
C ILE A 86 -2.64 6.38 -0.41
N LEU A 87 -1.95 7.30 0.26
CA LEU A 87 -1.69 7.21 1.69
C LEU A 87 -3.00 7.22 2.50
N ILE A 88 -3.94 8.11 2.17
CA ILE A 88 -5.24 8.19 2.86
C ILE A 88 -6.04 6.89 2.66
N VAL A 89 -6.12 6.40 1.43
CA VAL A 89 -6.81 5.14 1.11
C VAL A 89 -6.16 3.97 1.83
N TRP A 90 -4.83 3.93 1.86
CA TRP A 90 -4.08 2.90 2.57
C TRP A 90 -4.38 2.92 4.06
N LEU A 91 -4.30 4.09 4.71
CA LEU A 91 -4.62 4.23 6.13
C LEU A 91 -6.07 3.85 6.44
N ALA A 92 -7.01 4.26 5.59
CA ALA A 92 -8.41 3.85 5.72
C ALA A 92 -8.55 2.32 5.67
N ARG A 93 -7.86 1.65 4.74
CA ARG A 93 -7.83 0.18 4.68
C ARG A 93 -7.23 -0.42 5.95
N VAL A 94 -6.12 0.09 6.46
CA VAL A 94 -5.53 -0.41 7.72
C VAL A 94 -6.53 -0.35 8.86
N VAL A 95 -7.26 0.76 8.99
CA VAL A 95 -8.30 0.91 10.02
C VAL A 95 -9.41 -0.12 9.82
N LEU A 96 -9.95 -0.25 8.60
CA LEU A 96 -11.02 -1.21 8.31
C LEU A 96 -10.59 -2.66 8.54
N VAL A 97 -9.42 -3.06 8.04
CA VAL A 97 -8.97 -4.46 8.09
C VAL A 97 -8.45 -4.82 9.48
N ARG A 98 -7.61 -3.98 10.09
CA ARG A 98 -6.96 -4.32 11.36
C ARG A 98 -7.85 -4.04 12.56
N PHE A 99 -8.59 -2.94 12.56
CA PHE A 99 -9.36 -2.56 13.75
C PHE A 99 -10.81 -2.99 13.67
N ILE A 100 -11.47 -2.85 12.51
CA ILE A 100 -12.89 -3.23 12.39
C ILE A 100 -13.06 -4.75 12.19
N GLN A 101 -12.21 -5.36 11.35
CA GLN A 101 -12.30 -6.81 11.10
C GLN A 101 -11.36 -7.64 11.99
N GLY A 102 -10.23 -7.07 12.40
CA GLY A 102 -9.22 -7.78 13.19
C GLY A 102 -9.52 -7.88 14.69
N ILE A 103 -10.44 -7.05 15.20
CA ILE A 103 -10.78 -6.96 16.62
C ILE A 103 -12.27 -7.23 16.81
N ASP A 104 -12.62 -8.38 17.37
CA ASP A 104 -13.98 -8.72 17.76
C ASP A 104 -14.20 -8.35 19.23
N PHE A 105 -15.10 -7.40 19.48
CA PHE A 105 -15.55 -7.06 20.83
C PHE A 105 -16.73 -7.97 21.21
N ARG A 106 -16.47 -9.06 21.94
CA ARG A 106 -17.53 -9.91 22.52
C ARG A 106 -17.66 -9.66 24.02
N SER A 107 -18.80 -10.06 24.59
CA SER A 107 -19.12 -9.88 26.02
C SER A 107 -18.10 -10.50 27.00
N ASN A 108 -17.18 -11.36 26.53
CA ASN A 108 -16.11 -11.97 27.32
C ASN A 108 -14.70 -11.37 27.08
N GLY A 109 -14.57 -10.25 26.35
CA GLY A 109 -13.30 -9.55 26.15
C GLY A 109 -12.97 -9.21 24.69
N ILE A 110 -11.73 -8.75 24.48
CA ILE A 110 -11.18 -8.38 23.16
C ILE A 110 -10.59 -9.64 22.51
N LEU A 111 -11.14 -10.04 21.37
CA LEU A 111 -10.70 -11.24 20.65
C LEU A 111 -10.07 -10.83 19.32
N PHE A 112 -8.78 -11.13 19.13
CA PHE A 112 -8.07 -10.83 17.90
C PHE A 112 -8.27 -11.96 16.89
N ARG A 113 -8.69 -11.62 15.67
CA ARG A 113 -8.82 -12.55 14.54
C ARG A 113 -8.04 -11.99 13.34
N PRO A 114 -6.86 -12.53 12.99
CA PRO A 114 -6.16 -13.72 13.53
C PRO A 114 -5.52 -13.48 14.91
N ALA A 115 -4.81 -14.48 15.45
CA ALA A 115 -4.11 -14.41 16.73
C ALA A 115 -3.29 -13.11 16.87
N PHE A 116 -3.17 -12.60 18.10
CA PHE A 116 -2.57 -11.30 18.40
C PHE A 116 -1.23 -11.05 17.68
N TRP A 117 -0.33 -12.04 17.64
CA TRP A 117 0.96 -11.91 16.98
C TRP A 117 0.85 -11.76 15.46
N SER A 118 -0.06 -12.50 14.81
CA SER A 118 -0.33 -12.37 13.38
C SER A 118 -0.96 -11.02 13.06
N TRP A 119 -1.88 -10.56 13.90
CA TRP A 119 -2.48 -9.22 13.78
C TRP A 119 -1.42 -8.12 13.91
N LEU A 120 -0.55 -8.21 14.93
CA LEU A 120 0.51 -7.23 15.19
C LEU A 120 1.54 -7.19 14.07
N LEU A 121 1.96 -8.35 13.55
CA LEU A 121 2.88 -8.44 12.42
C LEU A 121 2.30 -7.78 11.17
N ALA A 122 1.02 -8.05 10.89
CA ALA A 122 0.34 -7.52 9.74
C ALA A 122 0.14 -5.99 9.85
N PHE A 123 -0.22 -5.50 11.05
CA PHE A 123 -0.27 -4.06 11.36
C PHE A 123 1.11 -3.39 11.23
N ALA A 124 2.18 -4.01 11.73
CA ALA A 124 3.54 -3.49 11.57
C ALA A 124 3.94 -3.39 10.09
N THR A 125 3.55 -4.37 9.28
CA THR A 125 3.81 -4.37 7.83
C THR A 125 3.07 -3.22 7.14
N ASP A 126 1.81 -3.00 7.53
CA ASP A 126 1.01 -1.88 7.03
C ASP A 126 1.63 -0.51 7.37
N LEU A 127 2.21 -0.38 8.57
CA LEU A 127 2.94 0.83 8.98
C LEU A 127 4.23 1.04 8.18
N VAL A 128 4.97 -0.04 7.86
CA VAL A 128 6.16 0.06 6.99
C VAL A 128 5.76 0.60 5.62
N ILE A 129 4.67 0.12 5.03
CA ILE A 129 4.15 0.60 3.74
C ILE A 129 3.74 2.08 3.83
N ALA A 130 2.99 2.45 4.87
CA ALA A 130 2.59 3.84 5.11
C ALA A 130 3.83 4.76 5.25
N SER A 131 4.87 4.30 5.96
CA SER A 131 6.11 5.05 6.13
C SER A 131 6.84 5.24 4.79
N GLY A 132 6.87 4.23 3.92
CA GLY A 132 7.49 4.34 2.61
C GLY A 132 6.70 5.22 1.64
N LEU A 133 5.37 5.24 1.73
CA LEU A 133 4.56 6.21 0.99
C LEU A 133 4.82 7.64 1.47
N TRP A 134 4.96 7.83 2.79
CA TRP A 134 5.29 9.14 3.36
C TRP A 134 6.67 9.65 2.93
N THR A 135 7.69 8.78 2.88
CA THR A 135 9.02 9.19 2.40
C THR A 135 9.00 9.54 0.91
N LEU A 136 8.22 8.84 0.10
CA LEU A 136 7.98 9.19 -1.31
C LEU A 136 7.33 10.56 -1.46
N TYR A 137 6.28 10.83 -0.67
CA TYR A 137 5.61 12.13 -0.64
C TYR A 137 6.57 13.25 -0.26
N ARG A 138 7.43 13.05 0.74
CA ARG A 138 8.41 14.06 1.17
C ARG A 138 9.51 14.31 0.14
N ALA A 139 9.82 13.31 -0.69
CA ALA A 139 10.86 13.39 -1.70
C ALA A 139 10.44 14.10 -3.00
N GLU A 140 9.13 14.30 -3.20
CA GLU A 140 8.57 15.07 -4.33
C GLU A 140 8.82 16.56 -4.18
#